data_AF-A0A973SUP1-F1
#
_entry.id   AF-A0A973SUP1-F1
#
_cell.length_a   1.000
_cell.length_b   1.000
_cell.length_c   1.000
_cell.angle_alpha   90.00
_cell.angle_beta   90.00
_cell.angle_gamma   90.00
#
_symmetry.space_group_name_H-M   'P 1'
#
loop_
_entity.id
_entity.type
_entity.pdbx_description
1 polymer ?
#
loop_
_entity_poly.entity_id
_entity_poly.type
_entity_poly.pdbx_seq_one_letter_code
_entity_poly.pdbx_strand_id
1 'polypeptide(L)'
;TVMYHPQVPPTRHAQFYRLNARNRVWLARRNLPWPLAFLYLTNWVVLTLVRERRSGVAIKSWFAGFFEGLRTPAGERRPMAWRTAWRMVKLGRPPIV
;
A
#
# COMPACT_ATOMS: atom_id res chain seq x y z
N THR A 1 -13.58 -17.90 -32.11
CA THR A 1 -14.35 -17.85 -30.85
C THR A 1 -13.66 -16.85 -29.93
N VAL A 2 -14.28 -15.70 -29.66
CA VAL A 2 -13.68 -14.68 -28.77
C VAL A 2 -13.86 -15.15 -27.33
N MET A 3 -12.75 -15.50 -26.66
CA MET A 3 -12.77 -15.75 -25.22
C MET A 3 -12.84 -14.42 -24.47
N TYR A 4 -13.94 -14.17 -23.77
CA TYR A 4 -14.03 -13.11 -22.78
C TYR A 4 -13.57 -13.64 -21.43
N HIS A 5 -12.50 -13.07 -20.88
CA HIS A 5 -12.13 -13.33 -19.49
C HIS A 5 -13.08 -12.52 -18.59
N PRO A 6 -13.94 -13.14 -17.78
CA PRO A 6 -14.80 -12.41 -16.86
C PRO A 6 -13.92 -11.62 -15.88
N GLN A 7 -14.15 -10.32 -15.78
CA GLN A 7 -13.48 -9.49 -14.79
C GLN A 7 -14.03 -9.81 -13.41
N VAL A 8 -13.40 -10.77 -12.73
CA VAL A 8 -13.81 -11.13 -11.38
C VAL A 8 -13.11 -10.20 -10.38
N PRO A 9 -13.87 -9.44 -9.56
CA PRO A 9 -13.26 -8.50 -8.63
C PRO A 9 -12.43 -9.24 -7.55
N PRO A 10 -11.15 -8.88 -7.36
CA PRO A 10 -10.26 -9.55 -6.41
C PRO A 10 -10.61 -9.26 -4.94
N THR A 11 -11.50 -8.30 -4.69
CA THR A 11 -12.01 -7.91 -3.36
C THR A 11 -12.84 -8.99 -2.67
N ARG A 12 -13.21 -10.08 -3.37
CA ARG A 12 -13.97 -11.20 -2.77
C ARG A 12 -13.20 -11.98 -1.70
N HIS A 13 -11.86 -11.85 -1.66
CA HIS A 13 -11.00 -12.66 -0.80
C HIS A 13 -10.33 -11.82 0.28
N ALA A 14 -10.45 -12.22 1.55
CA ALA A 14 -9.76 -11.57 2.67
C ALA A 14 -8.22 -11.54 2.48
N GLN A 15 -7.66 -12.51 1.75
CA GLN A 15 -6.22 -12.55 1.43
C GLN A 15 -5.78 -11.38 0.54
N PHE A 16 -6.67 -10.84 -0.30
CA PHE A 16 -6.37 -9.66 -1.10
C PHE A 16 -6.02 -8.47 -0.21
N TYR A 17 -6.81 -8.23 0.86
CA TYR A 17 -6.55 -7.14 1.80
C TYR A 17 -5.21 -7.30 2.52
N ARG A 18 -4.84 -8.53 2.92
CA ARG A 18 -3.53 -8.82 3.55
C ARG A 18 -2.36 -8.58 2.60
N LEU A 19 -2.41 -9.11 1.38
CA LEU A 19 -1.34 -8.97 0.39
C LEU A 19 -1.20 -7.53 -0.09
N ASN A 20 -2.30 -6.80 -0.26
CA ASN A 20 -2.29 -5.40 -0.66
C ASN A 20 -1.64 -4.52 0.43
N ALA A 21 -1.96 -4.76 1.71
CA ALA A 21 -1.30 -4.09 2.83
C ALA A 21 0.22 -4.34 2.85
N ARG A 22 0.63 -5.62 2.77
CA ARG A 22 2.05 -6.02 2.77
C ARG A 22 2.82 -5.41 1.60
N ASN A 23 2.27 -5.46 0.38
CA ASN A 23 2.92 -4.92 -0.82
C ASN A 23 3.09 -3.40 -0.74
N ARG A 24 2.12 -2.66 -0.19
CA ARG A 24 2.24 -1.21 0.02
C ARG A 24 3.32 -0.85 1.04
N VAL A 25 3.40 -1.60 2.15
CA VAL A 25 4.47 -1.42 3.15
C VAL A 25 5.84 -1.65 2.53
N TRP A 26 5.99 -2.70 1.73
CA TRP A 26 7.25 -3.01 1.07
C TRP A 26 7.64 -1.97 0.02
N LEU A 27 6.68 -1.51 -0.79
CA LEU A 27 6.89 -0.44 -1.76
C LEU A 27 7.36 0.85 -1.05
N ALA A 28 6.65 1.24 0.01
CA ALA A 28 6.97 2.44 0.78
C ALA A 28 8.35 2.34 1.44
N ARG A 29 8.69 1.20 2.06
CA ARG A 29 9.97 1.00 2.74
C ARG A 29 11.18 0.91 1.80
N ARG A 30 10.98 0.37 0.60
CA ARG A 30 12.05 0.20 -0.41
C ARG A 30 12.32 1.46 -1.21
N ASN A 31 11.25 2.15 -1.64
CA ASN A 31 11.34 3.22 -2.63
C ASN A 31 11.25 4.62 -2.03
N LEU A 32 10.53 4.82 -0.90
CA LEU A 32 10.36 6.14 -0.30
C LEU A 32 11.28 6.36 0.90
N PRO A 33 11.75 7.61 1.12
CA PRO A 33 12.43 7.96 2.36
C PRO A 33 11.46 7.81 3.55
N TRP A 34 12.00 7.44 4.71
CA TRP A 34 11.24 7.04 5.91
C TRP A 34 10.04 7.96 6.26
N PRO A 35 10.17 9.30 6.24
CA PRO A 35 9.05 10.19 6.55
C PRO A 35 7.90 10.11 5.53
N LEU A 36 8.22 10.08 4.23
CA LEU A 36 7.24 9.96 3.15
C LEU A 36 6.58 8.57 3.16
N ALA A 37 7.36 7.53 3.47
CA ALA A 37 6.85 6.18 3.66
C ALA A 37 5.82 6.13 4.81
N PHE A 38 6.11 6.78 5.94
CA PHE A 38 5.20 6.84 7.07
C PHE A 38 3.90 7.58 6.73
N LEU A 39 3.98 8.74 6.07
CA LEU A 39 2.80 9.51 5.65
C LEU A 39 1.92 8.72 4.67
N TYR A 40 2.53 8.09 3.66
CA TYR A 40 1.81 7.27 2.68
C TYR A 40 1.07 6.11 3.35
N LEU A 41 1.74 5.41 4.27
CA LEU A 41 1.14 4.29 4.98
C LEU A 41 0.00 4.75 5.89
N THR A 42 0.19 5.83 6.64
CA THR A 42 -0.86 6.40 7.51
C THR A 42 -2.07 6.83 6.70
N ASN A 43 -1.89 7.45 5.52
CA ASN A 43 -3.01 7.80 4.64
C ASN A 43 -3.81 6.55 4.23
N TRP A 44 -3.12 5.47 3.87
CA TRP A 44 -3.78 4.20 3.55
C TRP A 44 -4.46 3.54 4.74
N VAL A 45 -3.92 3.64 5.96
CA VAL A 45 -4.59 3.19 7.19
C VAL A 45 -5.92 3.91 7.32
N VAL A 46 -5.89 5.26 7.26
CA VAL A 46 -7.07 6.11 7.42
C VAL A 46 -8.10 5.79 6.35
N LEU A 47 -7.69 5.70 5.09
CA LEU A 47 -8.59 5.44 3.97
C LEU A 47 -9.24 4.06 4.05
N THR A 48 -8.47 3.05 4.47
CA THR A 48 -9.00 1.69 4.71
C THR A 48 -9.96 1.66 5.89
N LEU A 49 -9.66 2.35 6.98
CA LEU A 49 -10.57 2.49 8.12
C LEU A 49 -11.87 3.18 7.71
N VAL A 50 -11.81 4.27 6.94
CA VAL A 50 -12.98 5.00 6.47
C VAL A 50 -13.82 4.15 5.50
N ARG A 51 -13.18 3.45 4.57
CA ARG A 51 -13.84 2.68 3.51
C ARG A 51 -14.42 1.35 4.02
N GLU A 52 -13.67 0.64 4.85
CA GLU A 52 -14.02 -0.69 5.36
C GLU A 52 -14.56 -0.67 6.81
N ARG A 53 -14.93 0.50 7.36
CA ARG A 53 -15.50 0.66 8.73
C ARG A 53 -16.64 -0.29 9.09
N ARG A 54 -17.39 -0.79 8.08
CA ARG A 54 -18.50 -1.73 8.27
C ARG A 54 -18.08 -3.20 8.36
N SER A 55 -16.83 -3.53 8.04
CA SER A 55 -16.32 -4.90 7.94
C SER A 55 -15.10 -5.10 8.85
N GLY A 56 -15.33 -5.34 10.15
CA GLY A 56 -14.26 -5.50 11.15
C GLY A 56 -13.25 -6.63 10.84
N VAL A 57 -13.69 -7.69 10.16
CA VAL A 57 -12.82 -8.80 9.71
C VAL A 57 -11.79 -8.32 8.68
N ALA A 58 -12.20 -7.44 7.75
CA ALA A 58 -11.31 -6.88 6.74
C ALA A 58 -10.24 -6.00 7.39
N ILE A 59 -10.63 -5.14 8.34
CA ILE A 59 -9.71 -4.27 9.08
C ILE A 59 -8.69 -5.11 9.86
N LYS A 60 -9.13 -6.14 10.61
CA LYS A 60 -8.22 -7.00 11.38
C LYS A 60 -7.23 -7.73 10.49
N SER A 61 -7.68 -8.25 9.34
CA SER A 61 -6.81 -8.91 8.35
C SER A 61 -5.80 -7.97 7.70
N TRP A 62 -6.19 -6.70 7.49
CA TRP A 62 -5.34 -5.66 6.94
C TRP A 62 -4.26 -5.22 7.93
N PHE A 63 -4.62 -5.01 9.21
CA PHE A 63 -3.65 -4.69 10.27
C PHE A 63 -2.67 -5.83 10.51
N ALA A 64 -3.11 -7.09 10.45
CA ALA A 64 -2.22 -8.24 10.55
C ALA A 64 -1.17 -8.24 9.42
N GLY A 65 -1.58 -7.99 8.17
CA GLY A 65 -0.67 -7.86 7.02
C GLY A 65 0.25 -6.63 7.09
N PHE A 66 -0.23 -5.52 7.67
CA PHE A 66 0.56 -4.31 7.91
C PHE A 66 1.67 -4.55 8.93
N PHE A 67 1.32 -5.16 10.08
CA PHE A 67 2.28 -5.46 11.14
C PHE A 67 3.31 -6.49 10.67
N GLU A 68 2.88 -7.49 9.91
CA GLU A 68 3.77 -8.45 9.24
C GLU A 68 4.74 -7.75 8.27
N GLY A 69 4.25 -6.84 7.42
CA GLY A 69 5.10 -6.05 6.51
C GLY A 69 6.09 -5.11 7.20
N LEU A 70 5.77 -4.62 8.40
CA LEU A 70 6.68 -3.83 9.24
C LEU A 70 7.73 -4.70 9.93
N ARG A 71 7.33 -5.85 10.46
CA ARG A 71 8.19 -6.75 11.23
C ARG A 71 9.16 -7.52 10.35
N THR A 72 8.77 -7.86 9.12
CA THR A 72 9.66 -8.52 8.16
C THR A 72 10.63 -7.50 7.53
N PRO A 73 11.95 -7.78 7.45
CA PRO A 73 12.88 -6.91 6.75
C PRO A 73 12.52 -6.86 5.25
N ALA A 74 12.22 -5.65 4.76
CA ALA A 74 11.77 -5.41 3.40
C ALA A 74 12.95 -5.36 2.40
N GLY A 75 13.88 -6.33 2.43
CA GLY A 75 15.01 -6.45 1.49
C GLY A 75 15.92 -5.21 1.36
N GLU A 76 16.72 -5.18 0.30
CA GLU A 76 17.59 -4.02 -0.03
C GLU A 76 16.78 -2.74 -0.21
N ARG A 77 17.24 -1.66 0.43
CA ARG A 77 16.61 -0.34 0.34
C ARG A 77 17.34 0.49 -0.71
N ARG A 78 16.60 0.99 -1.69
CA ARG A 78 17.09 1.96 -2.69
C ARG A 78 16.21 3.20 -2.62
N PRO A 79 16.33 3.99 -1.54
CA PRO A 79 15.46 5.13 -1.33
C PRO A 79 15.64 6.13 -2.47
N MET A 80 14.54 6.58 -3.04
CA MET A 80 14.54 7.66 -4.02
C MET A 80 15.05 8.94 -3.36
N ALA A 81 15.94 9.66 -4.05
CA ALA A 81 16.46 10.93 -3.55
C ALA A 81 15.31 11.93 -3.32
N TRP A 82 15.38 12.67 -2.21
CA TRP A 82 14.37 13.66 -1.85
C TRP A 82 14.13 14.69 -2.97
N ARG A 83 15.18 15.05 -3.69
CA ARG A 83 15.12 15.91 -4.89
C ARG A 83 14.23 15.32 -5.99
N THR A 84 14.29 14.01 -6.21
CA THR A 84 13.46 13.32 -7.21
C THR A 84 12.00 13.30 -6.78
N ALA A 85 11.74 13.01 -5.50
CA ALA A 85 10.39 13.09 -4.93
C ALA A 85 9.80 14.51 -5.09
N TRP A 86 10.57 15.55 -4.77
CA TRP A 86 10.15 16.94 -4.95
C TRP A 86 9.90 17.31 -6.42
N ARG A 87 10.77 16.84 -7.33
CA ARG A 87 10.60 17.05 -8.77
C ARG A 87 9.34 16.38 -9.30
N MET A 88 9.02 15.18 -8.82
CA MET A 88 7.80 14.45 -9.15
C MET A 88 6.53 15.16 -8.65
N VAL A 89 6.56 15.69 -7.42
CA VAL A 89 5.47 16.55 -6.88
C VAL A 89 5.28 17.78 -7.76
N LYS A 90 6.37 18.47 -8.13
CA LYS A 90 6.30 19.67 -8.99
C LYS A 90 5.78 19.37 -10.40
N LEU A 91 5.97 18.14 -10.89
CA LEU A 91 5.46 17.65 -12.17
C LEU A 91 4.01 17.13 -12.09
N GLY A 92 3.33 17.28 -10.94
CA GLY A 92 1.96 16.81 -10.74
C GLY A 92 1.83 15.29 -10.61
N ARG A 93 2.95 14.59 -10.40
CA ARG A 93 2.98 13.13 -10.14
C ARG A 93 3.53 12.86 -8.75
N PRO A 94 2.88 13.34 -7.68
CA PRO A 94 3.38 13.12 -6.34
C PRO A 94 3.56 11.61 -6.08
N PRO A 95 4.68 11.18 -5.47
CA PRO A 95 4.89 9.78 -5.11
C PRO A 95 3.95 9.30 -3.99
N ILE A 96 3.06 10.18 -3.52
CA ILE A 96 2.05 9.97 -2.50
C ILE A 96 0.70 10.36 -3.09
N VAL A 97 -0.30 9.52 -2.86
CA VAL A 97 -1.72 9.75 -3.17
C VAL A 97 -2.43 10.13 -1.90
#